data_AF-A0A4D8S2G9-F1
#
_entry.id   AF-A0A4D8S2G9-F1
#
_cell.length_a   1.000
_cell.length_b   1.000
_cell.length_c   1.000
_cell.angle_alpha   90.00
_cell.angle_beta   90.00
_cell.angle_gamma   90.00
#
_symmetry.space_group_name_H-M   'P 1'
#
loop_
_entity.id
_entity.type
_entity.pdbx_description
1 polymer ?
#
loop_
_entity_poly.entity_id
_entity_poly.type
_entity_poly.pdbx_seq_one_letter_code
_entity_poly.pdbx_strand_id
1 'polypeptide(L)'
;MRKLNIESILGAIASGKEAKVYPAKTRDGKYIALKIYYTSTASHKRAIRRYVSLDRRVEVRFSSTKEMIYAWARKEFGNLQKMFEAGVRVPKPFLLIKNVLAMEFVGDGISKAPLLVDLEEVTQELYDEIIRQIEVMVTKAQLIHGDLSEFNVMVKDELPYIIDVGQAIPVWAENSLSLLERDINNINRFFEERGIDVVPVKELLNRLQLSS
;
A
#
# COMPACT_ATOMS: atom_id res chain seq x y z
N MET A 1 -2.03 27.42 -2.51
CA MET A 1 -2.14 26.11 -3.18
C MET A 1 -0.80 25.40 -3.03
N ARG A 2 -0.72 24.24 -2.34
CA ARG A 2 0.55 23.50 -2.20
C ARG A 2 1.02 23.05 -3.60
N LYS A 3 2.11 23.62 -4.09
CA LYS A 3 2.77 23.21 -5.35
C LYS A 3 3.96 22.32 -4.97
N LEU A 4 4.08 21.15 -5.60
CA LEU A 4 5.18 20.20 -5.38
C LEU A 4 6.52 20.67 -5.96
N ASN A 5 6.58 21.86 -6.59
CA ASN A 5 7.77 22.44 -7.20
C ASN A 5 8.60 21.43 -8.02
N ILE A 6 7.90 20.64 -8.85
CA ILE A 6 8.53 19.63 -9.71
C ILE A 6 9.39 20.35 -10.77
N GLU A 7 10.64 19.93 -10.91
CA GLU A 7 11.58 20.39 -11.93
C GLU A 7 11.50 19.49 -13.16
N SER A 8 11.54 18.17 -12.97
CA SER A 8 11.50 17.20 -14.06
C SER A 8 10.80 15.91 -13.65
N ILE A 9 10.20 15.23 -14.64
CA ILE A 9 9.60 13.90 -14.49
C ILE A 9 10.43 12.93 -15.32
N LEU A 10 10.82 11.81 -14.72
CA LEU A 10 11.66 10.78 -15.34
C LEU A 10 10.82 9.67 -15.98
N GLY A 11 11.49 8.70 -16.60
CA GLY A 11 10.84 7.52 -17.17
C GLY A 11 10.07 6.71 -16.12
N ALA A 12 9.05 5.97 -16.55
CA ALA A 12 8.27 5.13 -15.64
C ALA A 12 9.13 4.00 -15.06
N ILE A 13 9.12 3.86 -13.73
CA ILE A 13 9.87 2.81 -13.00
C ILE A 13 9.02 1.60 -12.63
N ALA A 14 7.69 1.76 -12.66
CA ALA A 14 6.74 0.70 -12.44
C ALA A 14 5.51 0.95 -13.31
N SER A 15 5.01 -0.12 -13.92
CA SER A 15 3.79 -0.11 -14.71
C SER A 15 2.92 -1.27 -14.27
N GLY A 16 1.90 -0.97 -13.48
CA GLY A 16 0.90 -1.94 -13.09
C GLY A 16 -0.23 -2.03 -14.11
N LYS A 17 -1.19 -2.91 -13.84
CA LYS A 17 -2.46 -2.90 -14.56
C LYS A 17 -3.19 -1.58 -14.31
N GLU A 18 -2.98 -0.88 -13.20
CA GLU A 18 -3.92 0.15 -12.73
C GLU A 18 -3.33 1.57 -12.72
N ALA A 19 -2.01 1.66 -12.66
CA ALA A 19 -1.29 2.91 -12.60
C ALA A 19 0.15 2.74 -13.12
N LYS A 20 0.76 3.86 -13.48
CA LYS A 20 2.20 3.98 -13.71
C LYS A 20 2.80 4.86 -12.64
N VAL A 21 3.99 4.50 -12.20
CA VAL A 21 4.76 5.27 -11.22
C VAL A 21 5.94 5.92 -11.93
N TYR A 22 6.03 7.24 -11.81
CA TYR A 22 7.09 8.05 -12.38
C TYR A 22 7.88 8.71 -11.25
N PRO A 23 9.21 8.57 -11.19
CA PRO A 23 10.02 9.40 -10.33
C PRO A 23 10.00 10.83 -10.86
N ALA A 24 9.90 11.80 -9.97
CA ALA A 24 10.00 13.21 -10.30
C ALA A 24 11.00 13.89 -9.37
N LYS A 25 11.84 14.75 -9.93
CA LYS A 25 12.79 15.56 -9.18
C LYS A 25 12.14 16.89 -8.84
N THR A 26 12.17 17.26 -7.58
CA THR A 26 11.73 18.57 -7.10
C THR A 26 12.87 19.58 -7.19
N ARG A 27 12.54 20.88 -7.23
CA ARG A 27 13.55 21.96 -7.32
C ARG A 27 14.52 22.01 -6.13
N ASP A 28 14.16 21.43 -4.99
CA ASP A 28 15.05 21.26 -3.83
C ASP A 28 15.94 20.00 -3.92
N GLY A 29 15.95 19.32 -5.08
CA GLY A 29 16.83 18.19 -5.37
C GLY A 29 16.35 16.84 -4.85
N LYS A 30 15.14 16.75 -4.29
CA LYS A 30 14.58 15.49 -3.78
C LYS A 30 13.83 14.73 -4.87
N TYR A 31 13.66 13.43 -4.65
CA TYR A 31 12.86 12.57 -5.50
C TYR A 31 11.51 12.26 -4.84
N ILE A 32 10.45 12.34 -5.63
CA ILE A 32 9.09 11.96 -5.26
C ILE A 32 8.54 10.96 -6.29
N ALA A 33 7.60 10.12 -5.89
CA ALA A 33 6.88 9.22 -6.78
C ALA A 33 5.55 9.86 -7.21
N LEU A 34 5.29 9.90 -8.51
CA LEU A 34 4.01 10.26 -9.11
C LEU A 34 3.31 8.99 -9.60
N LYS A 35 2.30 8.53 -8.85
CA LYS A 35 1.43 7.42 -9.23
C LYS A 35 0.24 7.96 -10.01
N ILE A 36 0.20 7.68 -11.31
CA ILE A 36 -0.83 8.14 -12.24
C ILE A 36 -1.75 6.96 -12.55
N TYR A 37 -2.99 7.03 -12.07
CA TYR A 37 -3.99 5.99 -12.30
C TYR A 37 -4.62 6.14 -13.69
N TYR A 38 -4.80 5.01 -14.38
CA TYR A 38 -5.51 4.95 -15.66
C TYR A 38 -6.50 3.79 -15.68
N THR A 39 -7.52 3.92 -16.53
CA THR A 39 -8.45 2.83 -16.83
C THR A 39 -7.72 1.73 -17.55
N SER A 40 -7.75 0.49 -17.06
CA SER A 40 -7.16 -0.62 -17.81
C SER A 40 -8.11 -1.75 -18.14
N THR A 41 -9.02 -2.15 -17.25
CA THR A 41 -9.78 -3.39 -17.46
C THR A 41 -11.12 -3.39 -16.72
N ALA A 42 -12.09 -4.18 -17.22
CA ALA A 42 -13.37 -4.38 -16.54
C ALA A 42 -13.22 -5.05 -15.16
N SER A 43 -12.21 -5.90 -14.96
CA SER A 43 -11.86 -6.49 -13.67
C SER A 43 -11.43 -5.44 -12.65
N HIS A 44 -10.55 -4.51 -13.04
CA HIS A 44 -10.15 -3.39 -12.19
C HIS A 44 -11.36 -2.52 -11.80
N LYS A 45 -12.28 -2.24 -12.75
CA LYS A 45 -13.53 -1.52 -12.43
C LYS A 45 -14.38 -2.26 -11.37
N ARG A 46 -14.45 -3.59 -11.43
CA ARG A 46 -15.16 -4.41 -10.43
C ARG A 46 -14.46 -4.37 -9.07
N ALA A 47 -13.13 -4.45 -9.04
CA ALA A 47 -12.34 -4.34 -7.81
C ALA A 47 -12.57 -2.99 -7.13
N ILE A 48 -12.51 -1.87 -7.88
CA ILE A 48 -12.79 -0.54 -7.34
C ILE A 48 -14.19 -0.51 -6.70
N ARG A 49 -15.22 -0.97 -7.42
CA ARG A 49 -16.60 -0.98 -6.89
C ARG A 49 -16.70 -1.79 -5.60
N ARG A 50 -16.11 -2.98 -5.56
CA ARG A 50 -16.12 -3.85 -4.37
C ARG A 50 -15.46 -3.14 -3.18
N TYR A 51 -14.20 -2.74 -3.31
CA TYR A 51 -13.45 -2.20 -2.17
C TYR A 51 -13.89 -0.79 -1.75
N VAL A 52 -14.41 0.02 -2.67
CA VAL A 52 -15.03 1.29 -2.29
C VAL A 52 -16.37 1.06 -1.57
N SER A 53 -17.18 0.08 -2.01
CA SER A 53 -18.45 -0.22 -1.33
C SER A 53 -18.28 -0.74 0.11
N LEU A 54 -17.16 -1.40 0.40
CA LEU A 54 -16.82 -1.86 1.75
C LEU A 54 -16.37 -0.73 2.68
N ASP A 55 -16.03 0.44 2.12
CA ASP A 55 -15.52 1.58 2.88
C ASP A 55 -16.55 2.72 2.91
N ARG A 56 -17.33 2.77 3.99
CA ARG A 56 -18.36 3.81 4.20
C ARG A 56 -17.81 5.24 4.27
N ARG A 57 -16.48 5.42 4.35
CA ARG A 57 -15.82 6.74 4.29
C ARG A 57 -15.77 7.31 2.86
N VAL A 58 -16.06 6.48 1.85
CA VAL A 58 -15.98 6.84 0.44
C VAL A 58 -17.37 6.79 -0.18
N GLU A 59 -17.72 7.81 -0.96
CA GLU A 59 -18.99 7.87 -1.67
C GLU A 59 -19.01 6.87 -2.83
N VAL A 60 -20.06 6.04 -2.90
CA VAL A 60 -20.14 4.87 -3.81
C VAL A 60 -20.85 5.20 -5.14
N ARG A 61 -21.38 6.41 -5.30
CA ARG A 61 -22.11 6.82 -6.51
C ARG A 61 -21.16 7.44 -7.53
N PHE A 62 -20.79 6.66 -8.55
CA PHE A 62 -20.00 7.13 -9.69
C PHE A 62 -20.87 7.27 -10.93
N SER A 63 -20.93 8.46 -11.51
CA SER A 63 -21.62 8.72 -12.78
C SER A 63 -20.75 8.38 -13.99
N SER A 64 -19.42 8.25 -13.81
CA SER A 64 -18.48 7.95 -14.88
C SER A 64 -17.28 7.10 -14.43
N THR A 65 -16.59 6.49 -15.40
CA THR A 65 -15.35 5.75 -15.13
C THR A 65 -14.25 6.67 -14.57
N LYS A 66 -14.23 7.94 -14.98
CA LYS A 66 -13.28 8.95 -14.51
C LYS A 66 -13.48 9.25 -13.01
N GLU A 67 -14.72 9.43 -12.59
CA GLU A 67 -15.04 9.66 -11.17
C GLU A 67 -14.67 8.46 -10.30
N MET A 68 -14.90 7.24 -10.80
CA MET A 68 -14.51 6.02 -10.10
C MET A 68 -12.98 5.93 -9.89
N ILE A 69 -12.17 6.33 -10.88
CA ILE A 69 -10.70 6.41 -10.70
C ILE A 69 -10.33 7.48 -9.68
N TYR A 70 -10.98 8.64 -9.73
CA TYR A 70 -10.70 9.70 -8.76
C TYR A 70 -11.06 9.27 -7.34
N ALA A 71 -12.16 8.54 -7.17
CA ALA A 71 -12.52 7.94 -5.89
C ALA A 71 -11.49 6.91 -5.42
N TRP A 72 -10.99 6.07 -6.33
CA TRP A 72 -9.92 5.12 -6.02
C TRP A 72 -8.63 5.82 -5.55
N ALA A 73 -8.18 6.83 -6.31
CA ALA A 73 -6.99 7.60 -5.96
C ALA A 73 -7.16 8.37 -4.63
N ARG A 74 -8.36 8.89 -4.36
CA ARG A 74 -8.72 9.49 -3.06
C ARG A 74 -8.67 8.49 -1.91
N LYS A 75 -9.20 7.28 -2.13
CA LYS A 75 -9.16 6.21 -1.14
C LYS A 75 -7.73 5.82 -0.81
N GLU A 76 -6.88 5.61 -1.81
CA GLU A 76 -5.47 5.28 -1.59
C GLU A 76 -4.72 6.41 -0.87
N PHE A 77 -4.92 7.67 -1.28
CA PHE A 77 -4.34 8.82 -0.59
C PHE A 77 -4.76 8.88 0.89
N GLY A 78 -6.06 8.72 1.17
CA GLY A 78 -6.58 8.73 2.54
C GLY A 78 -6.07 7.55 3.39
N ASN A 79 -5.92 6.37 2.78
CA ASN A 79 -5.33 5.22 3.45
C ASN A 79 -3.85 5.45 3.78
N LEU A 80 -3.05 5.95 2.82
CA LEU A 80 -1.66 6.32 3.06
C LEU A 80 -1.52 7.36 4.18
N GLN A 81 -2.38 8.39 4.20
CA GLN A 81 -2.34 9.42 5.25
C GLN A 81 -2.57 8.80 6.62
N LYS A 82 -3.63 8.00 6.77
CA LYS A 82 -3.99 7.37 8.04
C LYS A 82 -2.91 6.39 8.52
N MET A 83 -2.35 5.59 7.61
CA MET A 83 -1.28 4.65 7.92
C MET A 83 0.01 5.37 8.33
N PHE A 84 0.41 6.39 7.57
CA PHE A 84 1.60 7.19 7.88
C PHE A 84 1.47 7.91 9.24
N GLU A 85 0.32 8.53 9.52
CA GLU A 85 0.04 9.20 10.80
C GLU A 85 0.03 8.23 11.99
N ALA A 86 -0.38 6.98 11.78
CA ALA A 86 -0.36 5.92 12.78
C ALA A 86 1.05 5.32 13.03
N GLY A 87 2.04 5.70 12.21
CA GLY A 87 3.42 5.21 12.29
C GLY A 87 3.67 3.93 11.50
N VAL A 88 2.78 3.55 10.59
CA VAL A 88 3.06 2.48 9.61
C VAL A 88 4.04 3.02 8.57
N ARG A 89 5.07 2.24 8.25
CA ARG A 89 5.99 2.52 7.15
C ARG A 89 5.29 2.31 5.81
N VAL A 90 4.77 3.41 5.29
CA VAL A 90 4.23 3.55 3.93
C VAL A 90 4.87 4.76 3.28
N PRO A 91 4.89 4.88 1.94
CA PRO A 91 5.35 6.10 1.28
C PRO A 91 4.56 7.32 1.77
N LYS A 92 5.24 8.33 2.32
CA LYS A 92 4.58 9.54 2.81
C LYS A 92 3.77 10.21 1.71
N PRO A 93 2.44 10.35 1.84
CA PRO A 93 1.62 11.02 0.83
C PRO A 93 1.80 12.54 0.92
N PHE A 94 1.99 13.21 -0.22
CA PHE A 94 2.17 14.66 -0.27
C PHE A 94 0.95 15.40 -0.79
N LEU A 95 0.40 14.91 -1.90
CA LEU A 95 -0.69 15.59 -2.60
C LEU A 95 -1.43 14.62 -3.53
N LEU A 96 -2.74 14.81 -3.66
CA LEU A 96 -3.55 14.19 -4.67
C LEU A 96 -4.20 15.26 -5.55
N ILE A 97 -4.00 15.18 -6.86
CA ILE A 97 -4.73 15.99 -7.85
C ILE A 97 -5.42 15.02 -8.82
N LYS A 98 -6.75 14.97 -8.78
CA LYS A 98 -7.55 14.10 -9.68
C LYS A 98 -7.10 12.63 -9.56
N ASN A 99 -6.45 12.08 -10.58
CA ASN A 99 -5.90 10.72 -10.67
C ASN A 99 -4.37 10.68 -10.54
N VAL A 100 -3.74 11.72 -9.99
CA VAL A 100 -2.28 11.79 -9.81
C VAL A 100 -2.00 11.92 -8.32
N LEU A 101 -1.44 10.86 -7.76
CA LEU A 101 -0.98 10.79 -6.37
C LEU A 101 0.52 11.08 -6.34
N ALA A 102 0.93 12.10 -5.60
CA ALA A 102 2.31 12.39 -5.29
C ALA A 102 2.65 11.92 -3.88
N MET A 103 3.69 11.12 -3.75
CA MET A 103 4.13 10.52 -2.49
C MET A 103 5.65 10.40 -2.45
N GLU A 104 6.18 10.02 -1.30
CA GLU A 104 7.59 9.72 -1.11
C GLU A 104 8.09 8.69 -2.12
N PHE A 105 9.31 8.92 -2.61
CA PHE A 105 10.01 7.95 -3.42
C PHE A 105 10.78 7.00 -2.51
N VAL A 106 10.38 5.73 -2.46
CA VAL A 106 11.10 4.69 -1.70
C VAL A 106 12.21 4.11 -2.57
N GLY A 107 13.43 4.60 -2.38
CA GLY A 107 14.60 4.20 -3.15
C GLY A 107 15.73 5.22 -3.03
N ASP A 108 16.79 5.02 -3.80
CA ASP A 108 17.99 5.87 -3.78
C ASP A 108 18.18 6.54 -5.14
N GLY A 109 18.15 7.87 -5.13
CA GLY A 109 18.14 8.68 -6.36
C GLY A 109 16.93 8.34 -7.25
N ILE A 110 17.19 7.76 -8.42
CA ILE A 110 16.16 7.39 -9.40
C ILE A 110 15.80 5.89 -9.35
N SER A 111 16.53 5.11 -8.57
CA SER A 111 16.36 3.67 -8.46
C SER A 111 15.37 3.35 -7.34
N LYS A 112 14.28 2.66 -7.68
CA LYS A 112 13.34 2.17 -6.66
C LYS A 112 14.03 1.16 -5.75
N ALA A 113 13.63 1.11 -4.49
CA ALA A 113 14.03 0.01 -3.61
C ALA A 113 13.48 -1.33 -4.15
N PRO A 114 14.17 -2.46 -3.93
CA PRO A 114 13.70 -3.77 -4.33
C PRO A 114 12.36 -4.11 -3.66
N LEU A 115 11.54 -4.91 -4.32
CA LEU A 115 10.40 -5.55 -3.66
C LEU A 115 10.91 -6.70 -2.78
N LEU A 116 10.13 -7.08 -1.78
CA LEU A 116 10.44 -8.23 -0.93
C LEU A 116 10.62 -9.51 -1.76
N VAL A 117 9.79 -9.70 -2.79
CA VAL A 117 9.93 -10.83 -3.73
C VAL A 117 11.25 -10.83 -4.52
N ASP A 118 11.86 -9.66 -4.70
CA ASP A 118 13.11 -9.51 -5.47
C ASP A 118 14.35 -9.80 -4.60
N LEU A 119 14.20 -10.01 -3.28
CA LEU A 119 15.31 -10.30 -2.38
C LEU A 119 15.72 -11.77 -2.47
N GLU A 120 17.03 -12.00 -2.61
CA GLU A 120 17.63 -13.34 -2.59
C GLU A 120 17.62 -13.94 -1.17
N GLU A 121 17.94 -13.11 -0.18
CA GLU A 121 17.98 -13.48 1.24
C GLU A 121 16.99 -12.63 2.05
N VAL A 122 16.39 -13.25 3.05
CA VAL A 122 15.49 -12.61 4.01
C VAL A 122 15.90 -13.01 5.41
N THR A 123 15.64 -12.14 6.38
CA THR A 123 16.04 -12.37 7.77
C THR A 123 14.83 -12.47 8.69
N GLN A 124 15.04 -13.04 9.88
CA GLN A 124 14.03 -13.08 10.92
C GLN A 124 13.61 -11.66 11.33
N GLU A 125 14.57 -10.73 11.39
CA GLU A 125 14.32 -9.33 11.76
C GLU A 125 13.40 -8.62 10.75
N LEU A 126 13.57 -8.90 9.45
CA LEU A 126 12.71 -8.35 8.42
C LEU A 126 11.28 -8.89 8.53
N TYR A 127 11.13 -10.20 8.81
CA TYR A 127 9.83 -10.81 9.07
C TYR A 127 9.14 -10.17 10.28
N ASP A 128 9.82 -10.15 11.43
CA ASP A 128 9.31 -9.60 12.68
C ASP A 128 8.89 -8.13 12.50
N GLU A 129 9.67 -7.38 11.71
CA GLU A 129 9.36 -6.00 11.41
C GLU A 129 8.13 -5.86 10.51
N ILE A 130 7.94 -6.72 9.49
CA ILE A 130 6.71 -6.72 8.69
C ILE A 130 5.49 -7.06 9.55
N ILE A 131 5.59 -8.07 10.43
CA ILE A 131 4.52 -8.40 11.38
C ILE A 131 4.18 -7.20 12.26
N ARG A 132 5.19 -6.51 12.81
CA ARG A 132 4.99 -5.29 13.60
C ARG A 132 4.28 -4.20 12.79
N GLN A 133 4.61 -4.01 11.52
CA GLN A 133 3.91 -3.06 10.65
C GLN A 133 2.45 -3.45 10.45
N ILE A 134 2.15 -4.73 10.27
CA ILE A 134 0.77 -5.24 10.20
C ILE A 134 0.03 -4.94 11.50
N GLU A 135 0.64 -5.19 12.65
CA GLU A 135 0.04 -4.93 13.96
C GLU A 135 -0.29 -3.44 14.15
N VAL A 136 0.65 -2.54 13.80
CA VAL A 136 0.42 -1.08 13.88
C VAL A 136 -0.67 -0.64 12.91
N MET A 137 -0.69 -1.19 11.69
CA MET A 137 -1.71 -0.90 10.69
C MET A 137 -3.12 -1.29 11.17
N VAL A 138 -3.26 -2.47 11.78
CA VAL A 138 -4.54 -2.95 12.28
C VAL A 138 -4.95 -2.22 13.55
N THR A 139 -4.07 -2.12 14.55
CA THR A 139 -4.43 -1.60 15.88
C THR A 139 -4.50 -0.08 15.94
N LYS A 140 -3.56 0.63 15.28
CA LYS A 140 -3.49 2.10 15.33
C LYS A 140 -4.12 2.74 14.11
N ALA A 141 -3.78 2.28 12.90
CA ALA A 141 -4.39 2.83 11.69
C ALA A 141 -5.82 2.32 11.49
N GLN A 142 -6.26 1.27 12.19
CA GLN A 142 -7.60 0.68 12.09
C GLN A 142 -7.92 0.34 10.63
N LEU A 143 -6.94 -0.23 9.92
CA LEU A 143 -7.00 -0.63 8.52
C LEU A 143 -6.40 -2.03 8.35
N ILE A 144 -6.90 -2.75 7.35
CA ILE A 144 -6.34 -4.02 6.86
C ILE A 144 -6.00 -3.80 5.39
N HIS A 145 -4.83 -4.24 4.95
CA HIS A 145 -4.34 -3.99 3.60
C HIS A 145 -5.26 -4.60 2.54
N GLY A 146 -5.77 -5.80 2.78
CA GLY A 146 -6.73 -6.49 1.92
C GLY A 146 -6.14 -6.98 0.61
N ASP A 147 -4.81 -7.05 0.49
CA ASP A 147 -4.06 -7.62 -0.66
C ASP A 147 -2.55 -7.73 -0.34
N LEU A 148 -2.18 -7.91 0.94
CA LEU A 148 -0.76 -7.87 1.31
C LEU A 148 -0.05 -9.15 0.86
N SER A 149 1.13 -8.97 0.28
CA SER A 149 2.02 -10.02 -0.22
C SER A 149 3.44 -9.46 -0.41
N GLU A 150 4.38 -10.33 -0.75
CA GLU A 150 5.76 -10.01 -1.12
C GLU A 150 5.90 -9.04 -2.31
N PHE A 151 4.85 -8.90 -3.12
CA PHE A 151 4.81 -7.93 -4.23
C PHE A 151 4.45 -6.51 -3.78
N ASN A 152 3.91 -6.35 -2.57
CA ASN A 152 3.40 -5.08 -2.03
C ASN A 152 4.23 -4.57 -0.83
N VAL A 153 5.43 -5.12 -0.66
CA VAL A 153 6.42 -4.67 0.33
C VAL A 153 7.71 -4.30 -0.40
N MET A 154 8.17 -3.06 -0.24
CA MET A 154 9.50 -2.62 -0.67
C MET A 154 10.46 -2.67 0.50
N VAL A 155 11.73 -2.98 0.28
CA VAL A 155 12.75 -3.03 1.35
C VAL A 155 13.84 -2.01 1.07
N LYS A 156 13.94 -0.99 1.93
CA LYS A 156 14.97 0.05 1.85
C LYS A 156 15.73 0.11 3.15
N ASP A 157 17.05 -0.01 3.09
CA ASP A 157 17.93 0.01 4.28
C ASP A 157 17.47 -1.00 5.34
N GLU A 158 17.16 -2.23 4.91
CA GLU A 158 16.61 -3.33 5.74
C GLU A 158 15.22 -3.07 6.35
N LEU A 159 14.60 -1.93 6.04
CA LEU A 159 13.28 -1.56 6.55
C LEU A 159 12.17 -1.84 5.52
N PRO A 160 11.07 -2.51 5.91
CA PRO A 160 9.96 -2.77 5.02
C PRO A 160 9.02 -1.56 4.92
N TYR A 161 8.64 -1.22 3.69
CA TYR A 161 7.66 -0.20 3.34
C TYR A 161 6.48 -0.87 2.63
N ILE A 162 5.29 -0.76 3.21
CA ILE A 162 4.05 -1.28 2.64
C ILE A 162 3.55 -0.29 1.57
N ILE A 163 3.24 -0.80 0.38
CA ILE A 163 2.78 0.00 -0.77
C ILE A 163 1.42 -0.51 -1.28
N ASP A 164 0.82 0.19 -2.24
CA ASP A 164 -0.41 -0.25 -2.94
C ASP A 164 -1.64 -0.47 -2.04
N VAL A 165 -1.82 0.42 -1.06
CA VAL A 165 -2.90 0.41 -0.04
C VAL A 165 -4.27 0.86 -0.55
N GLY A 166 -4.48 0.88 -1.88
CA GLY A 166 -5.74 1.28 -2.51
C GLY A 166 -6.91 0.36 -2.16
N GLN A 167 -6.62 -0.94 -1.97
CA GLN A 167 -7.62 -1.95 -1.58
C GLN A 167 -7.90 -1.97 -0.07
N ALA A 168 -7.07 -1.31 0.75
CA ALA A 168 -7.15 -1.40 2.21
C ALA A 168 -8.50 -0.95 2.77
N ILE A 169 -9.08 -1.76 3.66
CA ILE A 169 -10.41 -1.57 4.24
C ILE A 169 -10.31 -1.31 5.75
N PRO A 170 -11.32 -0.66 6.37
CA PRO A 170 -11.40 -0.56 7.82
C PRO A 170 -11.53 -1.93 8.50
N VAL A 171 -11.03 -2.06 9.72
CA VAL A 171 -11.11 -3.31 10.51
C VAL A 171 -12.54 -3.76 10.82
N TRP A 172 -13.50 -2.84 10.81
CA TRP A 172 -14.93 -3.11 11.03
C TRP A 172 -15.72 -3.40 9.74
N ALA A 173 -15.05 -3.39 8.57
CA ALA A 173 -15.71 -3.72 7.32
C ALA A 173 -16.08 -5.21 7.27
N GLU A 174 -17.07 -5.56 6.45
CA GLU A 174 -17.45 -6.95 6.24
C GLU A 174 -16.27 -7.76 5.69
N ASN A 175 -16.09 -8.99 6.17
CA ASN A 175 -14.98 -9.88 5.79
C ASN A 175 -13.57 -9.32 6.10
N SER A 176 -13.45 -8.35 7.01
CA SER A 176 -12.17 -7.79 7.43
C SER A 176 -11.22 -8.87 7.98
N LEU A 177 -11.71 -9.72 8.88
CA LEU A 177 -10.92 -10.77 9.52
C LEU A 177 -10.35 -11.77 8.52
N SER A 178 -11.16 -12.25 7.56
CA SER A 178 -10.70 -13.19 6.54
C SER A 178 -9.70 -12.57 5.57
N LEU A 179 -9.81 -11.27 5.29
CA LEU A 179 -8.80 -10.54 4.51
C LEU A 179 -7.49 -10.38 5.28
N LEU A 180 -7.55 -10.10 6.58
CA LEU A 180 -6.37 -10.04 7.45
C LEU A 180 -5.68 -11.40 7.56
N GLU A 181 -6.45 -12.47 7.76
CA GLU A 181 -5.93 -13.84 7.75
C GLU A 181 -5.19 -14.16 6.46
N ARG A 182 -5.77 -13.81 5.32
CA ARG A 182 -5.15 -14.04 4.01
C ARG A 182 -3.87 -13.22 3.84
N ASP A 183 -3.87 -11.95 4.26
CA ASP A 183 -2.71 -11.07 4.20
C ASP A 183 -1.55 -11.64 5.04
N ILE A 184 -1.82 -12.08 6.28
CA ILE A 184 -0.82 -12.70 7.16
C ILE A 184 -0.33 -14.03 6.57
N ASN A 185 -1.24 -14.88 6.06
CA ASN A 185 -0.86 -16.16 5.44
C ASN A 185 0.05 -15.98 4.22
N ASN A 186 -0.18 -14.94 3.39
CA ASN A 186 0.69 -14.67 2.25
C ASN A 186 2.11 -14.32 2.70
N ILE A 187 2.25 -13.45 3.70
CA ILE A 187 3.55 -13.09 4.27
C ILE A 187 4.21 -14.31 4.91
N ASN A 188 3.49 -15.03 5.77
CA ASN A 188 4.02 -16.23 6.42
C ASN A 188 4.51 -17.26 5.40
N ARG A 189 3.72 -17.57 4.37
CA ARG A 189 4.13 -18.51 3.31
C ARG A 189 5.45 -18.10 2.66
N PHE A 190 5.58 -16.82 2.30
CA PHE A 190 6.79 -16.31 1.64
C PHE A 190 8.07 -16.49 2.48
N PHE A 191 7.96 -16.27 3.79
CA PHE A 191 9.07 -16.38 4.74
C PHE A 191 9.35 -17.83 5.15
N GLU A 192 8.31 -18.64 5.35
CA GLU A 192 8.43 -20.07 5.66
C GLU A 192 9.11 -20.83 4.52
N GLU A 193 8.78 -20.52 3.25
CA GLU A 193 9.46 -21.07 2.07
C GLU A 193 10.96 -20.71 2.01
N ARG A 194 11.40 -19.71 2.78
CA ARG A 194 12.79 -19.26 2.90
C ARG A 194 13.45 -19.69 4.22
N GLY A 195 12.80 -20.58 4.98
CA GLY A 195 13.36 -21.14 6.21
C GLY A 195 13.32 -20.21 7.42
N ILE A 196 12.47 -19.18 7.39
CA ILE A 196 12.24 -18.28 8.53
C ILE A 196 11.12 -18.84 9.41
N ASP A 197 11.30 -18.77 10.73
CA ASP A 197 10.29 -19.19 11.69
C ASP A 197 9.15 -18.15 11.75
N VAL A 198 7.95 -18.58 11.39
CA VAL A 198 6.77 -17.71 11.29
C VAL A 198 5.83 -17.90 12.48
N VAL A 199 5.22 -16.80 12.94
CA VAL A 199 4.20 -16.83 13.98
C VAL A 199 2.89 -17.36 13.37
N PRO A 200 2.24 -18.37 13.99
CA PRO A 200 0.96 -18.88 13.51
C PRO A 200 -0.10 -17.78 13.45
N VAL A 201 -0.91 -17.78 12.38
CA VAL A 201 -1.94 -16.74 12.15
C VAL A 201 -2.87 -16.59 13.35
N LYS A 202 -3.31 -17.70 13.94
CA LYS A 202 -4.19 -17.69 15.11
C LYS A 202 -3.58 -16.95 16.31
N GLU A 203 -2.27 -17.08 16.49
CA GLU A 203 -1.58 -16.38 17.56
C GLU A 203 -1.53 -14.87 17.29
N LEU A 204 -1.20 -14.46 16.06
CA LEU A 204 -1.22 -13.06 15.66
C LEU A 204 -2.60 -12.42 15.81
N LEU A 205 -3.67 -13.11 15.39
CA LEU A 205 -5.04 -12.61 15.55
C LEU A 205 -5.41 -12.40 17.03
N ASN A 206 -5.00 -13.32 17.91
CA ASN A 206 -5.21 -13.19 19.35
C ASN A 206 -4.48 -11.96 19.92
N ARG A 207 -3.24 -11.70 19.49
CA ARG A 207 -2.48 -10.49 19.91
C ARG A 207 -3.19 -9.21 19.51
N LEU A 208 -3.85 -9.22 18.36
CA LEU A 208 -4.61 -8.07 17.82
C LEU A 208 -5.96 -7.85 18.52
N GLN A 209 -6.34 -8.73 19.47
CA GLN A 209 -7.67 -8.76 20.09
C GLN A 209 -8.81 -8.87 19.06
N LEU A 210 -8.48 -9.41 17.88
CA LEU A 210 -9.41 -9.71 16.81
C LEU A 210 -9.69 -11.21 16.87
N SER A 211 -10.40 -11.63 17.91
CA SER A 211 -10.87 -13.01 18.07
C SER A 211 -12.32 -13.12 17.59
N SER A 212 -12.59 -14.15 16.78
CA SER A 212 -13.91 -14.56 16.30
C SER A 212 -14.88 -14.89 17.44
#